data_AF-A0A358IWE3-F1
#
_entry.id   AF-A0A358IWE3-F1
#
_cell.length_a   1.000
_cell.length_b   1.000
_cell.length_c   1.000
_cell.angle_alpha   90.00
_cell.angle_beta   90.00
_cell.angle_gamma   90.00
#
_symmetry.space_group_name_H-M   'P 1'
#
loop_
_entity.id
_entity.type
_entity.pdbx_description
1 polymer ?
#
loop_
_entity_poly.entity_id
_entity_poly.type
_entity_poly.pdbx_seq_one_letter_code
_entity_poly.pdbx_strand_id
1 'polypeptide(L)'
;MARIRHDGPLIIGGGLAGLSAALEAAGAGGQVRVVTPEPLLNACSSAWAQGGMAAALSPQDSAALHAKDTEGAGAGLVEAEAARALTMRGRETVEWLAALGAPFDRDDDGGFSVSLEAAHSL
;
A
#
# COMPACT_ATOMS: atom_id res chain seq x y z
N MET A 1 -22.89 27.38 11.03
CA MET A 1 -22.03 26.20 10.75
C MET A 1 -21.82 25.43 12.03
N ALA A 2 -22.05 24.13 12.04
CA ALA A 2 -21.75 23.28 13.19
C ALA A 2 -20.23 23.04 13.26
N ARG A 3 -19.61 23.33 14.40
CA ARG A 3 -18.20 23.03 14.65
C ARG A 3 -18.10 21.64 15.28
N ILE A 4 -17.33 20.76 14.66
CA ILE A 4 -17.02 19.44 15.21
C ILE A 4 -15.71 19.55 16.00
N ARG A 5 -15.69 19.03 17.23
CA ARG A 5 -14.45 18.79 17.99
C ARG A 5 -14.09 17.30 17.90
N HIS A 6 -12.81 17.02 17.78
CA HIS A 6 -12.26 15.68 17.68
C HIS A 6 -10.93 15.64 18.41
N ASP A 7 -10.81 14.72 19.37
CA ASP A 7 -9.61 14.56 20.18
C ASP A 7 -8.92 13.26 19.74
N GLY A 8 -8.37 13.26 18.53
CA GLY A 8 -7.76 12.10 17.89
C GLY A 8 -7.22 12.40 16.48
N PRO A 9 -6.63 11.40 15.79
CA PRO A 9 -6.10 11.58 14.45
C PRO A 9 -7.19 11.97 13.45
N LEU A 10 -6.96 13.09 12.76
CA LEU A 10 -7.77 13.52 11.62
C LEU A 10 -7.05 13.13 10.33
N ILE A 11 -7.66 12.25 9.54
CA ILE A 11 -7.15 11.81 8.24
C ILE A 11 -7.98 12.46 7.15
N ILE A 12 -7.31 13.17 6.24
CA ILE A 12 -7.95 13.88 5.13
C ILE A 12 -7.67 13.08 3.85
N GLY A 13 -8.69 12.38 3.36
CA GLY A 13 -8.62 11.53 2.17
C GLY A 13 -8.96 10.07 2.46
N GLY A 14 -9.87 9.51 1.65
CA GLY A 14 -10.34 8.12 1.73
C GLY A 14 -9.78 7.22 0.63
N GLY A 15 -8.55 7.49 0.19
CA GLY A 15 -7.79 6.56 -0.65
C GLY A 15 -7.06 5.50 0.18
N LEU A 16 -6.35 4.59 -0.49
CA LEU A 16 -5.69 3.45 0.15
C LEU A 16 -4.76 3.90 1.30
N ALA A 17 -3.91 4.92 1.08
CA ALA A 17 -3.01 5.42 2.12
C ALA A 17 -3.76 5.96 3.37
N GLY A 18 -4.82 6.74 3.16
CA GLY A 18 -5.61 7.32 4.26
C GLY A 18 -6.38 6.26 5.04
N LEU A 19 -6.99 5.31 4.33
CA LEU A 19 -7.71 4.21 4.97
C LEU A 19 -6.77 3.23 5.68
N SER A 20 -5.60 2.96 5.14
CA SER A 20 -4.58 2.15 5.82
C SER A 20 -4.10 2.81 7.11
N ALA A 21 -3.80 4.11 7.07
CA ALA A 21 -3.43 4.86 8.26
C ALA A 21 -4.58 4.91 9.29
N ALA A 22 -5.83 4.99 8.84
CA ALA A 22 -6.99 4.97 9.72
C ALA A 22 -7.14 3.63 10.45
N LEU A 23 -6.97 2.52 9.73
CA LEU A 23 -7.05 1.17 10.30
C LEU A 23 -5.95 0.92 11.32
N GLU A 24 -4.71 1.28 11.00
CA GLU A 24 -3.57 1.16 11.91
C GLU A 24 -3.76 2.00 13.18
N ALA A 25 -4.13 3.28 13.04
CA ALA A 25 -4.35 4.15 14.18
C ALA A 25 -5.54 3.69 15.04
N ALA A 26 -6.61 3.18 14.43
CA ALA A 26 -7.74 2.60 15.15
C ALA A 26 -7.34 1.30 15.89
N GLY A 27 -6.54 0.44 15.26
CA GLY A 27 -6.00 -0.78 15.88
C GLY A 27 -5.11 -0.49 17.09
N ALA A 28 -4.40 0.65 17.07
CA ALA A 28 -3.63 1.16 18.20
C ALA A 28 -4.50 1.83 19.30
N GLY A 29 -5.83 1.79 19.19
CA GLY A 29 -6.78 2.36 20.15
C GLY A 29 -7.13 3.83 19.92
N GLY A 30 -6.72 4.41 18.78
CA GLY A 30 -7.04 5.78 18.41
C GLY A 30 -8.51 5.96 18.01
N GLN A 31 -9.16 7.01 18.50
CA GLN A 31 -10.42 7.47 17.93
C GLN A 31 -10.10 8.27 16.66
N VAL A 32 -10.26 7.65 15.49
CA VAL A 32 -9.88 8.26 14.21
C VAL A 32 -11.10 8.86 13.51
N ARG A 33 -10.92 10.03 12.86
CA ARG A 33 -11.87 10.55 11.87
C ARG A 33 -11.24 10.63 10.49
N VAL A 34 -11.91 10.02 9.51
CA VAL A 34 -11.58 10.18 8.09
C VAL A 34 -12.53 11.21 7.48
N VAL A 35 -11.98 12.19 6.77
CA VAL A 35 -12.73 13.21 6.04
C VAL A 35 -12.53 13.01 4.56
N THR A 36 -13.63 12.90 3.83
CA THR A 36 -13.66 12.76 2.37
C THR A 36 -14.61 13.77 1.76
N PRO A 37 -14.34 14.25 0.54
CA PRO A 37 -15.22 15.18 -0.17
C PRO A 37 -16.49 14.49 -0.71
N GLU A 38 -16.45 13.17 -0.88
CA GLU A 38 -17.52 12.31 -1.40
C GLU A 38 -17.58 11.02 -0.58
N PRO A 39 -18.63 10.19 -0.71
CA PRO A 39 -18.63 8.84 -0.15
C PRO A 39 -17.38 8.05 -0.54
N LEU A 40 -16.95 7.12 0.33
CA LEU A 40 -15.81 6.25 0.05
C LEU A 40 -16.00 5.54 -1.29
N LEU A 41 -14.88 5.33 -2.00
CA LEU A 41 -14.82 4.74 -3.35
C LEU A 41 -15.36 5.61 -4.50
N ASN A 42 -16.07 6.72 -4.24
CA ASN A 42 -16.64 7.56 -5.30
C ASN A 42 -15.67 8.63 -5.85
N ALA A 43 -14.64 9.02 -5.08
CA ALA A 43 -13.73 10.10 -5.46
C ALA A 43 -12.27 9.84 -5.06
N CYS A 44 -11.84 8.57 -4.96
CA CYS A 44 -10.44 8.23 -4.70
C CYS A 44 -9.81 7.49 -5.88
N SER A 45 -8.66 7.98 -6.36
CA SER A 45 -7.96 7.37 -7.49
C SER A 45 -7.48 5.95 -7.20
N SER A 46 -7.33 5.57 -5.92
CA SER A 46 -6.98 4.20 -5.52
C SER A 46 -8.00 3.17 -6.02
N ALA A 47 -9.29 3.54 -6.11
CA ALA A 47 -10.34 2.64 -6.61
C ALA A 47 -10.23 2.35 -8.12
N TRP A 48 -9.39 3.09 -8.86
CA TRP A 48 -9.18 2.92 -10.29
C TRP A 48 -7.83 2.28 -10.64
N ALA A 49 -7.04 1.89 -9.63
CA ALA A 49 -5.79 1.16 -9.84
C ALA A 49 -6.06 -0.23 -10.45
N GLN A 50 -5.21 -0.67 -11.39
CA GLN A 50 -5.41 -1.92 -12.14
C GLN A 50 -4.18 -2.83 -12.15
N GLY A 51 -2.97 -2.28 -12.29
CA GLY A 51 -1.75 -3.07 -12.53
C GLY A 51 -1.26 -3.92 -11.34
N GLY A 52 -1.86 -3.77 -10.16
CA GLY A 52 -1.48 -4.52 -8.96
C GLY A 52 -0.52 -3.78 -8.02
N MET A 53 0.12 -4.54 -7.14
CA MET A 53 1.02 -4.04 -6.10
C MET A 53 2.36 -4.79 -6.19
N ALA A 54 3.43 -4.06 -6.48
CA ALA A 54 4.77 -4.64 -6.53
C ALA A 54 5.27 -4.98 -5.12
N ALA A 55 5.68 -6.22 -4.92
CA ALA A 55 6.29 -6.71 -3.69
C ALA A 55 7.11 -7.98 -4.00
N ALA A 56 8.21 -8.18 -3.27
CA ALA A 56 9.04 -9.38 -3.42
C ALA A 56 8.37 -10.60 -2.77
N LEU A 57 7.49 -11.25 -3.53
CA LEU A 57 6.64 -12.36 -3.09
C LEU A 57 7.14 -13.73 -3.53
N SER A 58 7.95 -13.82 -4.60
CA SER A 58 8.51 -15.09 -5.06
C SER A 58 9.77 -15.48 -4.25
N PRO A 59 10.10 -16.78 -4.17
CA PRO A 59 11.36 -17.23 -3.56
C PRO A 59 12.62 -16.77 -4.30
N GLN A 60 12.48 -16.38 -5.57
CA GLN A 60 13.59 -15.96 -6.44
C GLN A 60 13.82 -14.44 -6.40
N ASP A 61 12.86 -13.68 -5.85
CA ASP A 61 12.95 -12.23 -5.70
C ASP A 61 13.40 -11.82 -4.28
N SER A 62 13.81 -10.57 -4.11
CA SER A 62 14.17 -10.00 -2.82
C SER A 62 13.87 -8.50 -2.75
N ALA A 63 13.56 -8.01 -1.54
CA ALA A 63 13.36 -6.58 -1.32
C ALA A 63 14.57 -5.74 -1.76
N ALA A 64 15.79 -6.26 -1.62
CA ALA A 64 17.00 -5.58 -2.06
C ALA A 64 17.08 -5.43 -3.59
N LEU A 65 16.61 -6.44 -4.34
CA LEU A 65 16.55 -6.38 -5.79
C LEU A 65 15.50 -5.37 -6.25
N HIS A 66 14.29 -5.45 -5.68
CA HIS A 66 13.22 -4.49 -5.94
C HIS A 66 13.64 -3.05 -5.60
N ALA A 67 14.39 -2.82 -4.51
CA ALA A 67 14.94 -1.51 -4.19
C ALA A 67 15.89 -1.00 -5.29
N LYS A 68 16.78 -1.87 -5.76
CA LYS A 68 17.73 -1.54 -6.84
C LYS A 68 17.00 -1.22 -8.15
N ASP A 69 15.96 -1.97 -8.49
CA ASP A 69 15.13 -1.73 -9.68
C ASP A 69 14.39 -0.39 -9.56
N THR A 70 13.87 -0.07 -8.37
CA THR A 70 13.25 1.23 -8.06
C THR A 70 14.25 2.39 -8.22
N GLU A 71 15.45 2.26 -7.64
CA GLU A 71 16.53 3.25 -7.76
C GLU A 71 16.95 3.44 -9.22
N GLY A 72 17.09 2.35 -9.98
CA GLY A 72 17.44 2.37 -11.40
C GLY A 72 16.37 3.05 -12.27
N ALA A 73 15.10 2.73 -12.06
CA ALA A 73 13.97 3.34 -12.75
C ALA A 73 13.83 4.85 -12.43
N GLY A 74 14.24 5.26 -11.23
CA GLY A 74 14.19 6.63 -10.74
C GLY A 74 15.15 7.62 -11.40
N ALA A 75 16.07 7.16 -12.26
CA ALA A 75 17.03 7.99 -12.99
C ALA A 75 17.81 8.99 -12.10
N GLY A 76 18.17 8.56 -10.88
CA GLY A 76 18.92 9.37 -9.91
C GLY A 76 18.08 10.32 -9.04
N LEU A 77 16.74 10.25 -9.12
CA LEU A 77 15.82 11.06 -8.31
C LEU A 77 15.25 10.32 -7.09
N VAL A 78 15.53 9.02 -6.99
CA VAL A 78 15.05 8.18 -5.89
C VAL A 78 15.91 8.39 -4.66
N GLU A 79 15.24 8.64 -3.55
CA GLU A 79 15.84 8.61 -2.21
C GLU A 79 16.01 7.13 -1.81
N ALA A 80 17.27 6.68 -1.73
CA ALA A 80 17.60 5.26 -1.58
C ALA A 80 17.10 4.68 -0.24
N GLU A 81 17.06 5.49 0.82
CA GLU A 81 16.54 5.03 2.11
C GLU A 81 15.03 4.82 2.03
N ALA A 82 14.30 5.72 1.35
CA ALA A 82 12.88 5.56 1.11
C ALA A 82 12.57 4.30 0.26
N ALA A 83 13.32 4.06 -0.82
CA ALA A 83 13.13 2.87 -1.66
C ALA A 83 13.34 1.58 -0.87
N ARG A 84 14.39 1.51 -0.04
CA ARG A 84 14.65 0.35 0.84
C ARG A 84 13.55 0.18 1.87
N ALA A 85 13.12 1.26 2.52
CA ALA A 85 12.06 1.18 3.53
C ALA A 85 10.74 0.66 2.96
N LEU A 86 10.36 1.11 1.76
CA LEU A 86 9.13 0.67 1.09
C LEU A 86 9.21 -0.79 0.64
N THR A 87 10.29 -1.17 -0.04
CA THR A 87 10.45 -2.52 -0.60
C THR A 87 10.61 -3.59 0.48
N MET A 88 11.31 -3.28 1.59
CA MET A 88 11.45 -4.18 2.74
C MET A 88 10.11 -4.52 3.39
N ARG A 89 9.14 -3.59 3.37
CA ARG A 89 7.80 -3.79 3.95
C ARG A 89 6.78 -4.32 2.95
N GLY A 90 7.15 -4.47 1.68
CA GLY A 90 6.21 -4.83 0.60
C GLY A 90 5.47 -6.14 0.86
N ARG A 91 6.20 -7.21 1.19
CA ARG A 91 5.60 -8.53 1.50
C ARG A 91 4.63 -8.46 2.69
N GLU A 92 5.11 -7.94 3.81
CA GLU A 92 4.29 -7.77 5.03
C GLU A 92 3.02 -6.97 4.73
N THR A 93 3.13 -5.93 3.91
CA THR A 93 1.97 -5.10 3.52
C THR A 93 0.96 -5.88 2.68
N VAL A 94 1.41 -6.69 1.71
CA VAL A 94 0.53 -7.57 0.92
C VAL A 94 -0.15 -8.60 1.81
N GLU A 95 0.58 -9.23 2.73
CA GLU A 95 0.04 -10.19 3.69
C GLU A 95 -0.99 -9.56 4.63
N TRP A 96 -0.72 -8.35 5.12
CA TRP A 96 -1.65 -7.57 5.94
C TRP A 96 -2.92 -7.22 5.18
N LEU A 97 -2.82 -6.72 3.94
CA LEU A 97 -3.98 -6.44 3.10
C LEU A 97 -4.80 -7.70 2.82
N ALA A 98 -4.14 -8.83 2.55
CA ALA A 98 -4.81 -10.12 2.35
C ALA A 98 -5.54 -10.58 3.62
N ALA A 99 -4.95 -10.40 4.80
CA ALA A 99 -5.58 -10.71 6.08
C ALA A 99 -6.81 -9.84 6.37
N LEU A 100 -6.85 -8.61 5.85
CA LEU A 100 -8.04 -7.74 5.88
C LEU A 100 -9.11 -8.14 4.85
N GLY A 101 -8.84 -9.11 3.98
CA GLY A 101 -9.77 -9.61 2.97
C GLY A 101 -9.58 -9.01 1.58
N ALA A 102 -8.45 -8.36 1.29
CA ALA A 102 -8.13 -7.95 -0.08
C ALA A 102 -8.03 -9.20 -0.99
N PRO A 103 -8.75 -9.23 -2.12
CA PRO A 103 -8.88 -10.44 -2.95
C PRO A 103 -7.69 -10.60 -3.90
N PHE A 104 -6.48 -10.77 -3.36
CA PHE A 104 -5.32 -11.09 -4.18
C PHE A 104 -5.47 -12.45 -4.86
N ASP A 105 -5.11 -12.50 -6.15
CA ASP A 105 -5.07 -13.74 -6.92
C ASP A 105 -4.09 -14.74 -6.31
N ARG A 106 -4.44 -16.03 -6.40
CA ARG A 106 -3.67 -17.13 -5.84
C ARG A 106 -3.23 -18.09 -6.94
N ASP A 107 -2.07 -18.69 -6.76
CA ASP A 107 -1.62 -19.81 -7.60
C ASP A 107 -2.23 -21.14 -7.14
N ASP A 108 -1.94 -22.23 -7.86
CA ASP A 108 -2.44 -23.58 -7.57
C ASP A 108 -1.97 -24.13 -6.21
N ASP A 109 -0.86 -23.61 -5.68
CA ASP A 109 -0.28 -23.99 -4.39
C ASP A 109 -0.82 -23.11 -3.24
N GLY A 110 -1.68 -22.13 -3.53
CA GLY A 110 -2.25 -21.19 -2.58
C GLY A 110 -1.35 -19.99 -2.24
N GLY A 111 -0.22 -19.84 -2.93
CA GLY A 111 0.66 -18.68 -2.90
C GLY A 111 0.03 -17.45 -3.55
N PHE A 112 0.72 -16.30 -3.49
CA PHE A 112 0.28 -15.12 -4.25
C PHE A 112 0.65 -15.30 -5.72
N SER A 113 -0.32 -15.15 -6.62
CA SER A 113 -0.02 -15.09 -8.05
C SER A 113 0.72 -13.79 -8.36
N VAL A 114 1.84 -13.90 -9.09
CA VAL A 114 2.71 -12.77 -9.45
C VAL A 114 2.88 -12.67 -10.96
N SER A 115 3.01 -11.44 -11.47
CA SER A 115 3.34 -11.13 -12.85
C SER A 115 4.57 -10.22 -12.93
N LEU A 116 5.29 -10.29 -14.04
CA LEU A 116 6.43 -9.40 -14.30
C LEU A 116 5.91 -8.06 -14.82
N GLU A 117 6.33 -6.96 -14.19
CA GLU A 117 5.86 -5.60 -14.50
C GLU A 117 7.02 -4.64 -14.82
N ALA A 118 6.96 -4.03 -16.00
CA ALA A 118 7.82 -2.93 -16.44
C ALA A 118 9.32 -3.06 -16.14
N ALA A 119 9.81 -2.33 -15.13
CA ALA A 119 11.23 -2.16 -14.82
C ALA A 119 11.76 -3.14 -13.76
N HIS A 120 11.01 -4.20 -13.44
CA HIS A 120 11.46 -5.24 -12.52
C HIS A 120 12.28 -6.29 -13.26
N SER A 121 13.40 -6.66 -12.66
CA SER A 121 14.37 -7.60 -13.24
C SER A 121 13.98 -9.06 -13.08
N LEU A 122 13.09 -9.37 -12.12
CA LEU A 122 12.53 -10.69 -11.81
C LEU A 122 11.06 -10.59 -11.39
#